data_AF-A0A553SLR3-F1
#
_entry.id   AF-A0A553SLR3-F1
#
_cell.length_a   1.000
_cell.length_b   1.000
_cell.length_c   1.000
_cell.angle_alpha   90.00
_cell.angle_beta   90.00
_cell.angle_gamma   90.00
#
_symmetry.space_group_name_H-M   'P 1'
#
loop_
_entity.id
_entity.type
_entity.pdbx_description
1 polymer ?
#
loop_
_entity_poly.entity_id
_entity_poly.type
_entity_poly.pdbx_seq_one_letter_code
_entity_poly.pdbx_strand_id
1 'polypeptide(L)'
;MQLAENHFQVKLPIEYIELLKQQNGGSLIYNALPIAFNRYEDDDHLEIDHFLGIKKDKGILETDYYVQEWGINRQKIILISGDGHSWFALDYNNKEVPSVIYIETDEDKITDIYPTFQAMLDHLYLHEWDDDGEFSSIEEGRRLIQSKDIEDIYQGISIFCSYFFDNSIQEEFYGYLKKLFKSENDDVKHEAVGALWRTVEMYEGNVEHIKLLINDLKNDKSPIIQDFLQDIMLMYEISRHQE
;
A
#
# COMPACT_ATOMS: atom_id res chain seq x y z
N MET A 1 -19.42 -11.49 -13.29
CA MET A 1 -20.61 -10.64 -13.52
C MET A 1 -21.87 -11.28 -12.98
N GLN A 2 -22.48 -12.26 -13.67
CA GLN A 2 -23.70 -12.92 -13.16
C GLN A 2 -23.52 -13.49 -11.75
N LEU A 3 -22.33 -14.00 -11.43
CA LEU A 3 -21.96 -14.45 -10.10
C LEU A 3 -22.15 -13.34 -9.04
N ALA A 4 -21.63 -12.14 -9.28
CA ALA A 4 -21.71 -11.02 -8.34
C ALA A 4 -23.12 -10.44 -8.25
N GLU A 5 -23.79 -10.25 -9.38
CA GLU A 5 -25.20 -9.80 -9.39
C GLU A 5 -26.12 -10.76 -8.63
N ASN A 6 -25.90 -12.07 -8.77
CA ASN A 6 -26.64 -13.08 -8.02
C ASN A 6 -26.26 -13.11 -6.53
N HIS A 7 -25.00 -12.84 -6.18
CA HIS A 7 -24.56 -12.77 -4.79
C HIS A 7 -25.23 -11.59 -4.07
N PHE A 8 -25.15 -10.40 -4.67
CA PHE A 8 -25.66 -9.16 -4.08
C PHE A 8 -27.14 -8.90 -4.35
N GLN A 9 -27.78 -9.69 -5.22
CA GLN A 9 -29.18 -9.50 -5.66
C GLN A 9 -29.45 -8.10 -6.25
N VAL A 10 -28.48 -7.57 -7.02
CA VAL A 10 -28.55 -6.25 -7.68
C VAL A 10 -28.04 -6.32 -9.11
N LYS A 11 -28.24 -5.23 -9.87
CA LYS A 11 -27.57 -4.99 -11.15
C LYS A 11 -26.34 -4.13 -10.94
N LEU A 12 -25.20 -4.58 -11.45
CA LEU A 12 -23.98 -3.78 -11.44
C LEU A 12 -24.11 -2.65 -12.47
N PRO A 13 -23.49 -1.47 -12.23
CA PRO A 13 -23.40 -0.43 -13.25
C PRO A 13 -22.81 -1.00 -14.54
N ILE A 14 -23.38 -0.62 -15.69
CA ILE A 14 -22.95 -1.14 -16.98
C ILE A 14 -21.49 -0.75 -17.27
N GLU A 15 -21.09 0.42 -16.78
CA GLU A 15 -19.78 1.01 -16.99
C GLU A 15 -18.72 0.31 -16.12
N TYR A 16 -19.10 -0.11 -14.91
CA TYR A 16 -18.26 -0.99 -14.09
C TYR A 16 -18.07 -2.36 -14.75
N ILE A 17 -19.14 -2.91 -15.34
CA ILE A 17 -19.08 -4.13 -16.15
C ILE A 17 -18.13 -3.96 -17.35
N GLU A 18 -18.19 -2.83 -18.06
CA GLU A 18 -17.34 -2.58 -19.22
C GLU A 18 -15.87 -2.46 -18.84
N LEU A 19 -15.55 -1.83 -17.71
CA LEU A 19 -14.18 -1.80 -17.17
C LEU A 19 -13.69 -3.21 -16.85
N LEU A 20 -14.47 -4.01 -16.13
CA LEU A 20 -14.08 -5.37 -15.75
C LEU A 20 -13.88 -6.33 -16.95
N LYS A 21 -14.47 -6.02 -18.12
CA LYS A 21 -14.20 -6.75 -19.37
C LYS A 21 -12.86 -6.39 -19.99
N GLN A 22 -12.40 -5.17 -19.80
CA GLN A 22 -11.07 -4.72 -20.26
C GLN A 22 -9.99 -5.27 -19.32
N GLN A 23 -10.20 -5.09 -18.01
CA GLN A 23 -9.31 -5.57 -16.97
C GLN A 23 -10.12 -5.90 -15.72
N ASN A 24 -10.08 -7.16 -15.28
CA ASN A 24 -10.87 -7.62 -14.12
C ASN A 24 -10.22 -7.20 -12.80
N GLY A 25 -10.37 -5.92 -12.45
CA GLY A 25 -9.70 -5.27 -11.33
C GLY A 25 -8.29 -4.77 -11.67
N GLY A 26 -7.55 -4.32 -10.66
CA GLY A 26 -6.19 -3.80 -10.80
C GLY A 26 -6.14 -2.28 -10.89
N SER A 27 -4.94 -1.75 -11.15
CA SER A 27 -4.61 -0.34 -10.97
C SER A 27 -5.19 0.58 -12.04
N LEU A 28 -5.42 1.83 -11.65
CA LEU A 28 -5.92 2.92 -12.50
C LEU A 28 -4.79 3.86 -12.92
N ILE A 29 -4.88 4.38 -14.14
CA ILE A 29 -4.03 5.50 -14.59
C ILE A 29 -4.58 6.81 -14.01
N TYR A 30 -5.89 7.03 -14.13
CA TYR A 30 -6.56 8.17 -13.51
C TYR A 30 -6.89 7.81 -12.06
N ASN A 31 -6.10 8.36 -11.13
CA ASN A 31 -5.92 7.88 -9.77
C ASN A 31 -6.52 8.81 -8.70
N ALA A 32 -7.23 9.87 -9.09
CA ALA A 32 -7.76 10.83 -8.14
C ALA A 32 -9.15 11.36 -8.51
N LEU A 33 -9.91 11.73 -7.49
CA LEU A 33 -11.20 12.42 -7.58
C LEU A 33 -11.11 13.78 -6.89
N PRO A 34 -11.60 14.88 -7.50
CA PRO A 34 -11.45 16.24 -6.97
C PRO A 34 -12.44 16.51 -5.83
N ILE A 35 -12.28 15.78 -4.72
CA ILE A 35 -13.12 15.84 -3.52
C ILE A 35 -12.23 16.21 -2.35
N ALA A 36 -12.46 17.40 -1.81
CA ALA A 36 -11.75 17.90 -0.64
C ALA A 36 -12.55 17.64 0.64
N PHE A 37 -11.93 17.01 1.64
CA PHE A 37 -12.50 16.92 2.98
C PHE A 37 -11.94 17.95 3.97
N ASN A 38 -10.87 18.67 3.59
CA ASN A 38 -10.23 19.71 4.40
C ASN A 38 -9.85 19.21 5.81
N ARG A 39 -9.41 17.95 5.91
CA ARG A 39 -8.93 17.33 7.16
C ARG A 39 -7.53 17.84 7.53
N TYR A 40 -6.71 18.12 6.53
CA TYR A 40 -5.33 18.62 6.63
C TYR A 40 -4.97 19.45 5.38
N GLU A 41 -3.76 20.02 5.36
CA GLU A 41 -3.21 20.75 4.20
C GLU A 41 -3.05 19.79 3.01
N ASP A 42 -3.45 20.22 1.80
CA ASP A 42 -3.46 19.41 0.58
C ASP A 42 -4.46 18.21 0.56
N ASP A 43 -5.44 18.17 1.47
CA ASP A 43 -6.59 17.25 1.42
C ASP A 43 -7.66 17.74 0.40
N ASP A 44 -7.24 17.94 -0.85
CA ASP A 44 -8.03 18.51 -1.93
C ASP A 44 -8.59 17.48 -2.93
N HIS A 45 -8.19 16.22 -2.78
CA HIS A 45 -8.65 15.10 -3.59
C HIS A 45 -8.74 13.79 -2.79
N LEU A 46 -9.46 12.81 -3.35
CA LEU A 46 -9.47 11.43 -2.88
C LEU A 46 -8.70 10.56 -3.86
N GLU A 47 -7.70 9.86 -3.36
CA GLU A 47 -6.97 8.86 -4.13
C GLU A 47 -7.81 7.61 -4.34
N ILE A 48 -7.73 7.06 -5.55
CA ILE A 48 -8.30 5.77 -5.94
C ILE A 48 -7.35 5.11 -6.93
N ASP A 49 -6.54 4.19 -6.42
CA ASP A 49 -5.43 3.60 -7.14
C ASP A 49 -5.81 2.32 -7.91
N HIS A 50 -6.89 1.65 -7.53
CA HIS A 50 -7.34 0.41 -8.14
C HIS A 50 -8.86 0.21 -8.08
N PHE A 51 -9.37 -0.72 -8.90
CA PHE A 51 -10.68 -1.34 -8.67
C PHE A 51 -10.54 -2.82 -8.31
N LEU A 52 -11.42 -3.29 -7.44
CA LEU A 52 -11.57 -4.71 -7.15
C LEU A 52 -12.19 -5.44 -8.35
N GLY A 53 -11.68 -6.62 -8.64
CA GLY A 53 -12.24 -7.50 -9.67
C GLY A 53 -13.40 -8.37 -9.16
N ILE A 54 -13.94 -9.21 -10.04
CA ILE A 54 -14.85 -10.29 -9.69
C ILE A 54 -14.13 -11.62 -9.83
N LYS A 55 -13.89 -12.30 -8.70
CA LYS A 55 -13.36 -13.67 -8.68
C LYS A 55 -14.05 -14.42 -7.54
N LYS A 56 -14.25 -15.74 -7.70
CA LYS A 56 -14.85 -16.55 -6.64
C LYS A 56 -14.04 -16.38 -5.35
N ASP A 57 -14.73 -16.05 -4.25
CA ASP A 57 -14.16 -15.84 -2.92
C ASP A 57 -13.08 -14.72 -2.86
N LYS A 58 -13.08 -13.79 -3.83
CA LYS A 58 -12.10 -12.70 -3.96
C LYS A 58 -12.70 -11.42 -4.58
N GLY A 59 -12.05 -10.28 -4.36
CA GLY A 59 -12.44 -9.00 -4.96
C GLY A 59 -13.75 -8.50 -4.39
N ILE A 60 -14.68 -8.02 -5.22
CA ILE A 60 -15.93 -7.46 -4.68
C ILE A 60 -16.78 -8.47 -3.90
N LEU A 61 -16.61 -9.78 -4.13
CA LEU A 61 -17.31 -10.82 -3.35
C LEU A 61 -16.84 -10.90 -1.90
N GLU A 62 -15.73 -10.26 -1.54
CA GLU A 62 -15.26 -10.11 -0.16
C GLU A 62 -15.95 -8.95 0.58
N THR A 63 -16.87 -8.22 -0.07
CA THR A 63 -17.63 -7.11 0.55
C THR A 63 -18.22 -7.50 1.91
N ASP A 64 -18.92 -8.63 2.00
CA ASP A 64 -19.58 -9.03 3.27
C ASP A 64 -18.55 -9.31 4.38
N TYR A 65 -17.40 -9.86 4.01
CA TYR A 65 -16.29 -10.10 4.93
C TYR A 65 -15.73 -8.78 5.45
N TYR A 66 -15.39 -7.84 4.57
CA TYR A 66 -14.82 -6.56 4.98
C TYR A 66 -15.80 -5.65 5.71
N VAL A 67 -17.08 -5.66 5.33
CA VAL A 67 -18.14 -4.95 6.08
C VAL A 67 -18.20 -5.44 7.52
N GLN A 68 -18.07 -6.75 7.74
CA GLN A 68 -18.05 -7.32 9.08
C GLN A 68 -16.74 -7.02 9.82
N GLU A 69 -15.59 -7.24 9.17
CA GLU A 69 -14.26 -7.08 9.74
C GLU A 69 -14.04 -5.65 10.23
N TRP A 70 -14.40 -4.67 9.40
CA TRP A 70 -14.20 -3.24 9.66
C TRP A 70 -15.41 -2.57 10.32
N GLY A 71 -16.42 -3.34 10.72
CA GLY A 71 -17.59 -2.80 11.44
C GLY A 71 -18.39 -1.74 10.68
N ILE A 72 -18.39 -1.78 9.34
CA ILE A 72 -19.00 -0.74 8.49
C ILE A 72 -20.52 -0.71 8.72
N ASN A 73 -21.03 0.42 9.23
CA ASN A 73 -22.45 0.59 9.55
C ASN A 73 -23.31 1.02 8.34
N ARG A 74 -23.19 0.30 7.22
CA ARG A 74 -23.98 0.51 5.99
C ARG A 74 -24.28 -0.82 5.32
N GLN A 75 -25.54 -1.01 4.94
CA GLN A 75 -26.01 -2.24 4.30
C GLN A 75 -26.24 -2.03 2.81
N LYS A 76 -26.37 -3.12 2.04
CA LYS A 76 -26.62 -3.09 0.58
C LYS A 76 -25.61 -2.25 -0.19
N ILE A 77 -24.35 -2.37 0.21
CA ILE A 77 -23.23 -1.76 -0.49
C ILE A 77 -22.40 -2.84 -1.18
N ILE A 78 -21.59 -2.44 -2.15
CA ILE A 78 -20.56 -3.28 -2.77
C ILE A 78 -19.26 -2.49 -2.73
N LEU A 79 -18.25 -2.99 -2.01
CA LEU A 79 -16.93 -2.37 -1.98
C LEU A 79 -16.26 -2.58 -3.34
N ILE A 80 -15.75 -1.49 -3.93
CA ILE A 80 -15.16 -1.50 -5.27
C ILE A 80 -13.69 -1.07 -5.27
N SER A 81 -13.19 -0.48 -4.20
CA SER A 81 -11.78 -0.11 -3.97
C SER A 81 -11.58 0.20 -2.49
N GLY A 82 -10.39 -0.03 -1.94
CA GLY A 82 -10.04 0.29 -0.56
C GLY A 82 -9.00 -0.66 0.05
N ASP A 83 -8.52 -0.30 1.23
CA ASP A 83 -7.41 -0.96 1.94
C ASP A 83 -7.77 -1.42 3.36
N GLY A 84 -8.95 -1.03 3.86
CA GLY A 84 -9.37 -1.28 5.24
C GLY A 84 -9.56 -0.01 6.06
N HIS A 85 -8.70 1.00 5.88
CA HIS A 85 -8.84 2.33 6.49
C HIS A 85 -9.89 3.17 5.77
N SER A 86 -9.95 3.02 4.45
CA SER A 86 -10.99 3.64 3.65
C SER A 86 -11.51 2.74 2.53
N TRP A 87 -12.75 3.02 2.10
CA TRP A 87 -13.39 2.28 1.02
C TRP A 87 -14.22 3.17 0.10
N PHE A 88 -14.13 2.90 -1.19
CA PHE A 88 -15.12 3.30 -2.17
C PHE A 88 -16.16 2.19 -2.34
N ALA A 89 -17.44 2.55 -2.30
CA ALA A 89 -18.51 1.58 -2.42
C ALA A 89 -19.66 2.06 -3.31
N LEU A 90 -20.29 1.10 -4.00
CA LEU A 90 -21.57 1.29 -4.66
C LEU A 90 -22.69 1.13 -3.62
N ASP A 91 -23.51 2.15 -3.42
CA ASP A 91 -24.60 2.13 -2.45
C ASP A 91 -25.98 1.96 -3.11
N TYR A 92 -26.60 0.82 -2.84
CA TYR A 92 -27.93 0.45 -3.34
C TYR A 92 -29.06 0.71 -2.34
N ASN A 93 -28.82 1.47 -1.26
CA ASN A 93 -29.89 1.82 -0.32
C ASN A 93 -31.00 2.61 -1.02
N ASN A 94 -32.16 1.95 -1.15
CA ASN A 94 -33.40 2.48 -1.72
C ASN A 94 -33.35 2.83 -3.22
N LYS A 95 -32.39 2.29 -3.99
CA LYS A 95 -32.22 2.60 -5.42
C LYS A 95 -31.75 1.38 -6.22
N GLU A 96 -32.18 1.27 -7.47
CA GLU A 96 -31.64 0.28 -8.42
C GLU A 96 -30.31 0.71 -9.04
N VAL A 97 -30.16 2.02 -9.29
CA VAL A 97 -28.90 2.63 -9.73
C VAL A 97 -28.15 3.10 -8.48
N PRO A 98 -26.95 2.57 -8.20
CA PRO A 98 -26.23 2.91 -6.99
C PRO A 98 -25.60 4.30 -7.08
N SER A 99 -25.57 5.02 -5.96
CA SER A 99 -24.60 6.12 -5.79
C SER A 99 -23.22 5.55 -5.45
N VAL A 100 -22.20 6.39 -5.53
CA VAL A 100 -20.87 6.07 -4.99
C VAL A 100 -20.71 6.79 -3.67
N ILE A 101 -20.30 6.04 -2.66
CA ILE A 101 -19.97 6.54 -1.33
C ILE A 101 -18.48 6.32 -1.03
N TYR A 102 -17.92 7.16 -0.18
CA TYR A 102 -16.62 6.99 0.45
C TYR A 102 -16.81 6.73 1.95
N ILE A 103 -16.09 5.75 2.48
CA ILE A 103 -16.22 5.27 3.86
C ILE A 103 -14.86 5.41 4.52
N GLU A 104 -14.81 6.14 5.64
CA GLU A 104 -13.65 6.24 6.54
C GLU A 104 -13.95 5.34 7.75
N THR A 105 -13.31 4.17 7.84
CA THR A 105 -13.69 3.13 8.81
C THR A 105 -13.31 3.53 10.24
N ASP A 106 -12.14 4.14 10.41
CA ASP A 106 -11.63 4.61 11.71
C ASP A 106 -12.54 5.68 12.35
N GLU A 107 -13.24 6.47 11.52
CA GLU A 107 -14.15 7.55 11.97
C GLU A 107 -15.64 7.15 11.94
N ASP A 108 -16.00 5.96 11.46
CA ASP A 108 -17.38 5.55 11.13
C ASP A 108 -18.12 6.60 10.27
N LYS A 109 -17.39 7.21 9.34
CA LYS A 109 -17.89 8.31 8.50
C LYS A 109 -18.16 7.83 7.08
N ILE A 110 -19.35 8.13 6.59
CA ILE A 110 -19.80 7.75 5.25
C ILE A 110 -20.26 8.99 4.51
N THR A 111 -19.67 9.23 3.34
CA THR A 111 -19.93 10.41 2.51
C THR A 111 -20.44 9.97 1.14
N ASP A 112 -21.59 10.49 0.70
CA ASP A 112 -22.02 10.37 -0.70
C ASP A 112 -21.13 11.26 -1.58
N ILE A 113 -20.42 10.66 -2.53
CA ILE A 113 -19.44 11.38 -3.37
C ILE A 113 -19.92 11.58 -4.81
N TYR A 114 -20.61 10.61 -5.41
CA TYR A 114 -21.18 10.75 -6.75
C TYR A 114 -22.56 10.11 -6.87
N PRO A 115 -23.46 10.66 -7.70
CA PRO A 115 -24.81 10.14 -7.85
C PRO A 115 -24.87 8.81 -8.62
N THR A 116 -23.85 8.50 -9.44
CA THR A 116 -23.72 7.27 -10.21
C THR A 116 -22.25 6.90 -10.39
N PHE A 117 -21.97 5.65 -10.74
CA PHE A 117 -20.62 5.20 -11.08
C PHE A 117 -20.06 5.93 -12.31
N GLN A 118 -20.86 6.16 -13.35
CA GLN A 118 -20.43 6.95 -14.51
C GLN A 118 -20.04 8.39 -14.13
N ALA A 119 -20.80 9.03 -13.24
CA ALA A 119 -20.47 10.38 -12.78
C ALA A 119 -19.11 10.40 -12.06
N MET A 120 -18.77 9.36 -11.30
CA MET A 120 -17.44 9.22 -10.71
C MET A 120 -16.36 9.08 -11.79
N LEU A 121 -16.57 8.21 -12.80
CA LEU A 121 -15.61 8.02 -13.89
C LEU A 121 -15.35 9.32 -14.67
N ASP A 122 -16.38 10.12 -14.91
CA ASP A 122 -16.26 11.40 -15.63
C ASP A 122 -15.39 12.44 -14.89
N HIS A 123 -15.17 12.25 -13.58
CA HIS A 123 -14.38 13.15 -12.73
C HIS A 123 -13.03 12.58 -12.31
N LEU A 124 -12.70 11.35 -12.71
CA LEU A 124 -11.36 10.81 -12.51
C LEU A 124 -10.35 11.65 -13.29
N TYR A 125 -9.27 12.06 -12.63
CA TYR A 125 -8.14 12.71 -13.26
C TYR A 125 -6.84 12.03 -12.86
N LEU A 126 -5.79 12.28 -13.64
CA LEU A 126 -4.44 11.86 -13.30
C LEU A 126 -3.89 12.90 -12.34
N HIS A 127 -3.83 12.56 -11.07
CA HIS A 127 -3.01 13.27 -10.12
C HIS A 127 -1.59 12.75 -10.28
N GLU A 128 -0.79 13.53 -10.98
CA GLU A 128 0.66 13.41 -10.87
C GLU A 128 0.97 13.84 -9.44
N TRP A 129 1.57 12.93 -8.69
CA TRP A 129 2.16 13.28 -7.42
C TRP A 129 3.18 14.34 -7.81
N ASP A 130 3.00 15.58 -7.33
CA ASP A 130 4.07 16.53 -7.31
C ASP A 130 5.12 15.85 -6.43
N ASP A 131 6.01 15.09 -7.05
CA ASP A 131 7.24 14.64 -6.45
C ASP A 131 8.14 15.88 -6.44
N ASP A 132 7.71 16.88 -5.67
CA ASP A 132 8.48 18.05 -5.29
C ASP A 132 9.60 17.66 -4.29
N GLY A 133 9.64 16.39 -3.89
CA GLY A 133 10.87 15.68 -3.60
C GLY A 133 11.74 15.60 -4.85
N GLU A 134 12.62 16.59 -5.04
CA GLU A 134 13.88 16.34 -5.74
C GLU A 134 14.48 15.07 -5.10
N PHE A 135 14.27 13.89 -5.71
CA PHE A 135 14.82 12.64 -5.19
C PHE A 135 16.29 12.90 -4.98
N SER A 136 16.69 12.93 -3.71
CA SER A 136 18.08 13.20 -3.38
C SER A 136 18.89 12.13 -4.08
N SER A 137 19.83 12.57 -4.91
CA SER A 137 20.49 11.67 -5.86
C SER A 137 21.12 10.49 -5.13
N ILE A 138 21.25 9.36 -5.80
CA ILE A 138 21.92 8.21 -5.19
C ILE A 138 23.37 8.54 -4.77
N GLU A 139 24.05 9.47 -5.45
CA GLU A 139 25.33 10.03 -5.01
C GLU A 139 25.26 10.71 -3.64
N GLU A 140 24.19 11.45 -3.38
CA GLU A 140 23.94 12.07 -2.07
C GLU A 140 23.62 11.02 -1.02
N GLY A 141 22.79 10.02 -1.35
CA GLY A 141 22.54 8.85 -0.49
C GLY A 141 23.84 8.15 -0.06
N ARG A 142 24.77 7.93 -1.00
CA ARG A 142 26.10 7.37 -0.70
C ARG A 142 26.91 8.24 0.25
N ARG A 143 26.84 9.57 0.11
CA ARG A 143 27.55 10.49 1.00
C ARG A 143 26.97 10.44 2.41
N LEU A 144 25.65 10.49 2.51
CA LEU A 144 24.89 10.59 3.74
C LEU A 144 24.92 9.31 4.58
N ILE A 145 24.73 8.13 3.97
CA ILE A 145 24.72 6.84 4.69
C ILE A 145 26.07 6.49 5.34
N GLN A 146 27.15 7.14 4.89
CA GLN A 146 28.51 6.99 5.42
C GLN A 146 28.90 8.12 6.38
N SER A 147 27.98 9.04 6.68
CA SER A 147 28.21 10.13 7.62
C SER A 147 28.42 9.62 9.04
N LYS A 148 28.86 10.51 9.92
CA LYS A 148 28.88 10.28 11.37
C LYS A 148 27.68 10.91 12.07
N ASP A 149 27.00 11.81 11.38
CA ASP A 149 25.76 12.40 11.87
C ASP A 149 24.62 11.40 11.68
N ILE A 150 23.78 11.25 12.71
CA ILE A 150 22.74 10.22 12.73
C ILE A 150 21.62 10.57 11.75
N GLU A 151 21.25 11.85 11.65
CA GLU A 151 20.20 12.31 10.74
C GLU A 151 20.65 12.14 9.29
N ASP A 152 21.93 12.44 8.99
CA ASP A 152 22.51 12.13 7.68
C ASP A 152 22.43 10.63 7.38
N ILE A 153 22.75 9.75 8.33
CA ILE A 153 22.67 8.30 8.10
C ILE A 153 21.23 7.88 7.78
N TYR A 154 20.24 8.39 8.53
CA TYR A 154 18.82 8.11 8.28
C TYR A 154 18.37 8.57 6.91
N GLN A 155 18.73 9.80 6.54
CA GLN A 155 18.44 10.32 5.22
C GLN A 155 19.11 9.47 4.12
N GLY A 156 20.35 9.05 4.33
CA GLY A 156 21.06 8.15 3.42
C GLY A 156 20.34 6.81 3.24
N ILE A 157 19.89 6.19 4.34
CA ILE A 157 19.09 4.95 4.28
C ILE A 157 17.78 5.18 3.52
N SER A 158 17.07 6.26 3.82
CA SER A 158 15.81 6.60 3.17
C SER A 158 15.97 6.78 1.65
N ILE A 159 17.04 7.45 1.22
CA ILE A 159 17.38 7.59 -0.20
C ILE A 159 17.63 6.22 -0.82
N PHE A 160 18.44 5.36 -0.20
CA PHE A 160 18.65 4.01 -0.75
C PHE A 160 17.34 3.21 -0.85
N CYS A 161 16.45 3.35 0.13
CA CYS A 161 15.13 2.73 0.09
C CYS A 161 14.25 3.30 -1.03
N SER A 162 14.38 4.55 -1.46
CA SER A 162 13.60 5.09 -2.58
C SER A 162 14.06 4.55 -3.95
N TYR A 163 15.32 4.13 -4.06
CA TYR A 163 15.88 3.50 -5.25
C TYR A 163 15.77 1.96 -5.23
N PHE A 164 14.86 1.38 -4.44
CA PHE A 164 14.78 -0.07 -4.23
C PHE A 164 14.56 -0.89 -5.52
N PHE A 165 13.89 -0.33 -6.54
CA PHE A 165 13.71 -0.95 -7.85
C PHE A 165 14.98 -0.98 -8.71
N ASP A 166 16.01 -0.21 -8.36
CA ASP A 166 17.30 -0.23 -9.05
C ASP A 166 18.17 -1.37 -8.51
N ASN A 167 18.06 -2.52 -9.18
CA ASN A 167 18.86 -3.71 -8.88
C ASN A 167 20.38 -3.47 -8.95
N SER A 168 20.85 -2.41 -9.64
CA SER A 168 22.28 -2.14 -9.78
C SER A 168 22.93 -1.63 -8.49
N ILE A 169 22.14 -1.14 -7.53
CA ILE A 169 22.64 -0.58 -6.26
C ILE A 169 22.35 -1.47 -5.04
N GLN A 170 21.57 -2.54 -5.17
CA GLN A 170 21.17 -3.38 -4.04
C GLN A 170 22.37 -3.99 -3.30
N GLU A 171 23.34 -4.53 -4.05
CA GLU A 171 24.59 -5.08 -3.49
C GLU A 171 25.36 -4.03 -2.67
N GLU A 172 25.40 -2.79 -3.17
CA GLU A 172 26.02 -1.66 -2.49
C GLU A 172 25.27 -1.35 -1.18
N PHE A 173 23.94 -1.30 -1.25
CA PHE A 173 23.08 -1.00 -0.11
C PHE A 173 23.20 -2.05 1.00
N TYR A 174 23.16 -3.34 0.67
CA TYR A 174 23.40 -4.42 1.64
C TYR A 174 24.79 -4.31 2.28
N GLY A 175 25.78 -3.85 1.52
CA GLY A 175 27.10 -3.52 2.04
C GLY A 175 27.08 -2.43 3.11
N TYR A 176 26.24 -1.39 2.95
CA TYR A 176 26.04 -0.36 3.97
C TYR A 176 25.28 -0.89 5.17
N LEU A 177 24.15 -1.58 4.98
CA LEU A 177 23.37 -2.16 6.09
C LEU A 177 24.24 -3.07 6.97
N LYS A 178 25.08 -3.92 6.37
CA LYS A 178 26.02 -4.79 7.09
C LYS A 178 27.03 -4.02 7.95
N LYS A 179 27.41 -2.80 7.55
CA LYS A 179 28.26 -1.92 8.37
C LYS A 179 27.44 -1.29 9.49
N LEU A 180 26.24 -0.82 9.20
CA LEU A 180 25.36 -0.16 10.17
C LEU A 180 24.89 -1.10 11.28
N PHE A 181 24.68 -2.39 11.00
CA PHE A 181 24.42 -3.41 12.02
C PHE A 181 25.52 -3.57 13.06
N LYS A 182 26.75 -3.12 12.74
CA LYS A 182 27.90 -3.13 13.65
C LYS A 182 28.11 -1.79 14.37
N SER A 183 27.22 -0.82 14.17
CA SER A 183 27.25 0.46 14.86
C SER A 183 27.22 0.26 16.37
N GLU A 184 27.84 1.15 17.14
CA GLU A 184 27.65 1.16 18.61
C GLU A 184 26.38 1.93 19.02
N ASN A 185 25.78 2.66 18.07
CA ASN A 185 24.54 3.39 18.29
C ASN A 185 23.33 2.48 17.95
N ASP A 186 22.47 2.25 18.93
CA ASP A 186 21.31 1.36 18.80
C ASP A 186 20.23 1.91 17.87
N ASP A 187 20.05 3.22 17.79
CA ASP A 187 19.07 3.85 16.89
C ASP A 187 19.49 3.68 15.41
N VAL A 188 20.79 3.79 15.12
CA VAL A 188 21.34 3.51 13.78
C VAL A 188 21.16 2.04 13.39
N LYS A 189 21.35 1.10 14.32
CA LYS A 189 21.06 -0.32 14.05
C LYS A 189 19.59 -0.52 13.78
N HIS A 190 18.73 0.11 14.59
CA HIS A 190 17.29 0.02 14.46
C HIS A 190 16.83 0.46 13.06
N GLU A 191 17.28 1.63 12.60
CA GLU A 191 16.91 2.12 11.26
C GLU A 191 17.42 1.20 10.15
N ALA A 192 18.64 0.67 10.28
CA ALA A 192 19.17 -0.30 9.32
C ALA A 192 18.35 -1.60 9.26
N VAL A 193 17.84 -2.07 10.41
CA VAL A 193 16.98 -3.28 10.47
C VAL A 193 15.61 -2.99 9.87
N GLY A 194 15.04 -1.81 10.13
CA GLY A 194 13.82 -1.35 9.46
C GLY A 194 13.96 -1.26 7.94
N ALA A 195 15.12 -0.81 7.44
CA ALA A 195 15.41 -0.81 6.01
C ALA A 195 15.50 -2.23 5.40
N LEU A 196 16.06 -3.19 6.14
CA LEU A 196 16.05 -4.60 5.72
C LEU A 196 14.61 -5.15 5.68
N TRP A 197 13.79 -4.83 6.70
CA TRP A 197 12.38 -5.20 6.72
C TRP A 197 11.64 -4.72 5.48
N ARG A 198 11.72 -3.42 5.15
CA ARG A 198 11.07 -2.82 3.97
C ARG A 198 11.49 -3.54 2.67
N THR A 199 12.76 -3.94 2.58
CA THR A 199 13.29 -4.69 1.43
C THR A 199 12.64 -6.07 1.29
N VAL A 200 12.36 -6.74 2.41
CA VAL A 200 11.72 -8.07 2.44
C VAL A 200 10.22 -7.99 2.21
N GLU A 201 9.56 -6.99 2.82
CA GLU A 201 8.12 -6.72 2.67
C GLU A 201 7.74 -6.47 1.21
N MET A 202 8.60 -5.76 0.47
CA MET A 202 8.38 -5.50 -0.96
C MET A 202 8.71 -6.70 -1.87
N TYR A 203 9.17 -7.85 -1.34
CA TYR A 203 9.55 -9.08 -2.06
C TYR A 203 10.62 -8.96 -3.17
N GLU A 204 11.30 -7.81 -3.29
CA GLU A 204 12.22 -7.52 -4.42
C GLU A 204 13.71 -7.58 -4.05
N GLY A 205 14.04 -7.99 -2.82
CA GLY A 205 15.43 -8.12 -2.39
C GLY A 205 16.10 -9.43 -2.85
N ASN A 206 17.41 -9.36 -3.16
CA ASN A 206 18.22 -10.55 -3.41
C ASN A 206 18.16 -11.52 -2.21
N VAL A 207 17.44 -12.62 -2.39
CA VAL A 207 17.15 -13.64 -1.37
C VAL A 207 18.41 -14.13 -0.64
N GLU A 208 19.52 -14.32 -1.35
CA GLU A 208 20.77 -14.78 -0.72
C GLU A 208 21.38 -13.69 0.16
N HIS A 209 21.29 -12.42 -0.24
CA HIS A 209 21.74 -11.29 0.58
C HIS A 209 20.89 -11.11 1.83
N ILE A 210 19.56 -11.20 1.71
CA ILE A 210 18.65 -11.15 2.85
C ILE A 210 19.03 -12.23 3.88
N LYS A 211 19.24 -13.48 3.44
CA LYS A 211 19.68 -14.57 4.34
C LYS A 211 21.00 -14.25 5.05
N LEU A 212 21.97 -13.68 4.33
CA LEU A 212 23.26 -13.31 4.90
C LEU A 212 23.11 -12.22 5.98
N LEU A 213 22.28 -11.21 5.73
CA LEU A 213 22.00 -10.13 6.68
C LEU A 213 21.23 -10.62 7.92
N ILE A 214 20.21 -11.46 7.74
CA ILE A 214 19.52 -12.15 8.85
C ILE A 214 20.52 -12.92 9.71
N ASN A 215 21.44 -13.65 9.07
CA ASN A 215 22.45 -14.41 9.78
C ASN A 215 23.48 -13.54 10.54
N ASP A 216 23.76 -12.33 10.04
CA ASP A 216 24.61 -11.36 10.76
C ASP A 216 23.92 -10.83 12.02
N LEU A 217 22.59 -10.73 12.04
CA LEU A 217 21.79 -10.18 13.14
C LEU A 217 21.32 -11.21 14.17
N LYS A 218 21.28 -12.50 13.84
CA LYS A 218 20.67 -13.55 14.69
C LYS A 218 21.20 -13.67 16.12
N ASN A 219 22.40 -13.15 16.39
CA ASN A 219 23.03 -13.19 17.72
C ASN A 219 22.99 -11.83 18.43
N ASP A 220 22.36 -10.82 17.85
CA ASP A 220 22.18 -9.51 18.50
C ASP A 220 21.32 -9.67 19.76
N LYS A 221 21.63 -8.93 20.82
CA LYS A 221 20.94 -9.04 22.11
C LYS A 221 19.87 -7.96 22.32
N SER A 222 19.77 -6.99 21.41
CA SER A 222 18.75 -5.96 21.46
C SER A 222 17.37 -6.59 21.25
N PRO A 223 16.43 -6.43 22.20
CA PRO A 223 15.08 -6.98 22.06
C PRO A 223 14.39 -6.47 20.79
N ILE A 224 14.54 -5.18 20.49
CA ILE A 224 13.89 -4.55 19.32
C ILE A 224 14.41 -5.17 18.01
N ILE A 225 15.73 -5.42 17.93
CA ILE A 225 16.33 -6.07 16.74
C ILE A 225 15.85 -7.52 16.62
N GLN A 226 15.71 -8.24 17.74
CA GLN A 226 15.22 -9.61 17.74
C GLN A 226 13.73 -9.70 17.33
N ASP A 227 12.90 -8.76 17.77
CA ASP A 227 11.50 -8.67 17.39
C ASP A 227 11.38 -8.46 15.86
N PHE A 228 12.08 -7.45 15.32
CA PHE A 228 12.14 -7.25 13.86
C PHE A 228 12.65 -8.49 13.12
N LEU A 229 13.71 -9.13 13.61
CA LEU A 229 14.27 -10.32 12.96
C LEU A 229 13.27 -11.47 12.90
N GLN A 230 12.52 -11.68 13.98
CA GLN A 230 11.46 -12.69 14.03
C GLN A 230 10.40 -12.42 12.95
N ASP A 231 9.96 -11.16 12.84
CA ASP A 231 9.00 -10.79 11.83
C ASP A 231 9.60 -11.00 10.42
N ILE A 232 10.85 -10.54 10.19
CA ILE A 232 11.52 -10.65 8.88
C ILE A 232 11.54 -12.12 8.45
N MET A 233 11.89 -13.01 9.39
CA MET A 233 11.92 -14.45 9.15
C MET A 233 10.55 -15.02 8.83
N LEU A 234 9.49 -14.58 9.54
CA LEU A 234 8.12 -15.02 9.29
C LEU A 234 7.66 -14.64 7.88
N MET A 235 7.88 -13.38 7.46
CA MET A 235 7.53 -12.94 6.11
C MET A 235 8.33 -13.68 5.03
N TYR A 236 9.62 -13.90 5.30
CA TYR A 236 10.50 -14.65 4.39
C TYR A 236 10.09 -16.13 4.25
N GLU A 237 9.60 -16.77 5.31
CA GLU A 237 9.08 -18.14 5.24
C GLU A 237 7.74 -18.22 4.49
N ILE A 238 6.86 -17.23 4.69
CA ILE A 238 5.56 -17.15 3.99
C ILE A 238 5.76 -17.02 2.47
N SER A 239 6.68 -16.18 2.02
CA SER A 239 6.93 -15.98 0.58
C SER A 239 7.48 -17.22 -0.12
N ARG A 240 8.32 -18.01 0.55
CA ARG A 240 8.86 -19.28 0.01
C ARG A 240 7.82 -20.38 -0.17
N HIS A 241 6.66 -20.29 0.47
CA HIS A 241 5.59 -21.27 0.35
C HIS A 241 4.55 -20.92 -0.73
N GLN A 242 4.68 -19.78 -1.39
CA GLN A 242 3.79 -19.32 -2.46
C GLN A 242 4.36 -19.55 -3.89
N GLU A 243 5.60 -20.01 -4.01
CA GLU A 243 6.24 -20.51 -5.26
C GLU A 243 6.07 -22.03 -5.43
#